data_AF-A0A8S0UNF2-F1
#
_entry.id   AF-A0A8S0UNF2-F1
#
_cell.length_a   1.000
_cell.length_b   1.000
_cell.length_c   1.000
_cell.angle_alpha   90.00
_cell.angle_beta   90.00
_cell.angle_gamma   90.00
#
_symmetry.space_group_name_H-M   'P 1'
#
loop_
_entity.id
_entity.type
_entity.pdbx_description
1 polymer ?
#
loop_
_entity_poly.entity_id
_entity_poly.type
_entity_poly.pdbx_seq_one_letter_code
_entity_poly.pdbx_strand_id
1 'polypeptide(L)'
;MTVHTASHQPVQETVVRPYARQEDHNLLKNVTPVKILQGNITMPPACQYIHGVPAVIFSSSGFVGNLFHEFNEIIIPLFITTSHLRLRVQFILEDYKASFVRKYSKPMSQLSAYEVINPVADTSVHCFPGAIIGLKFQGHLALNSSDTPGGYSFQDFKQFLRQTYNLKFAHVSEIRRPNLVLVSRRKTRRFLNEDEMVSTMEELGFRVTIVARNNVLSNLNKLARIINSCRVFVGAHGASLTNELFLPAGAIMVQVELIGLEWPAKAYYGDPACAMDVHYLPYRIEPEESSLLKVFGRNHTVFKDPKSFSSEVGREIYLNNQNVRINLARFRETMVEALSIVEDTDV
;
A
#
# COMPACT_ATOMS: atom_id res chain seq x y z
N MET A 1 -19.84 7.49 15.47
CA MET A 1 -19.89 8.42 16.63
C MET A 1 -20.49 9.78 16.26
N THR A 2 -20.65 10.71 17.23
CA THR A 2 -21.12 12.09 16.99
C THR A 2 -20.08 13.11 17.47
N VAL A 3 -19.77 14.10 16.63
CA VAL A 3 -18.89 15.23 16.92
C VAL A 3 -19.76 16.47 17.09
N HIS A 4 -19.61 17.16 18.22
CA HIS A 4 -20.33 18.40 18.50
C HIS A 4 -19.41 19.59 18.30
N THR A 5 -19.90 20.61 17.59
CA THR A 5 -19.18 21.89 17.40
C THR A 5 -20.11 23.04 17.75
N ALA A 6 -19.75 23.80 18.78
CA ALA A 6 -20.58 24.93 19.21
C ALA A 6 -20.45 26.10 18.23
N SER A 7 -21.58 26.71 17.86
CA SER A 7 -21.63 27.97 17.12
C SER A 7 -22.90 28.76 17.46
N HIS A 8 -23.00 30.01 17.02
CA HIS A 8 -24.20 30.83 17.22
C HIS A 8 -25.32 30.56 16.20
N GLN A 9 -25.13 29.60 15.29
CA GLN A 9 -26.11 29.27 14.24
C GLN A 9 -27.09 28.17 14.68
N PRO A 10 -28.24 28.01 13.99
CA PRO A 10 -29.11 26.85 14.19
C PRO A 10 -28.35 25.53 14.02
N VAL A 11 -28.80 24.49 14.73
CA VAL A 11 -28.16 23.18 14.65
C VAL A 11 -28.28 22.60 13.25
N GLN A 12 -27.14 22.32 12.63
CA GLN A 12 -27.00 21.64 11.36
C GLN A 12 -26.32 20.28 11.58
N GLU A 13 -26.88 19.23 10.97
CA GLU A 13 -26.28 17.90 10.92
C GLU A 13 -25.56 17.70 9.59
N THR A 14 -24.29 17.30 9.65
CA THR A 14 -23.52 16.82 8.50
C THR A 14 -23.09 15.38 8.77
N VAL A 15 -23.21 14.51 7.78
CA VAL A 15 -22.77 13.11 7.89
C VAL A 15 -21.57 12.89 6.99
N VAL A 16 -20.45 12.47 7.59
CA VAL A 16 -19.19 12.21 6.88
C VAL A 16 -18.81 10.75 7.05
N ARG A 17 -18.26 10.13 6.01
CA ARG A 17 -17.67 8.80 6.10
C ARG A 17 -16.15 8.96 6.06
N PRO A 18 -15.44 8.76 7.17
CA PRO A 18 -14.05 9.21 7.32
C PRO A 18 -13.05 8.22 6.70
N TYR A 19 -13.29 7.85 5.45
CA TYR A 19 -12.42 6.98 4.65
C TYR A 19 -11.60 7.82 3.66
N ALA A 20 -10.39 7.38 3.29
CA ALA A 20 -9.56 8.21 2.40
C ALA A 20 -10.13 8.27 0.96
N ARG A 21 -10.58 7.12 0.45
CA ARG A 21 -11.04 6.95 -0.92
C ARG A 21 -12.53 7.31 -1.07
N GLN A 22 -12.83 8.58 -1.28
CA GLN A 22 -14.20 9.11 -1.30
C GLN A 22 -14.95 8.82 -2.61
N GLU A 23 -14.24 8.51 -3.70
CA GLU A 23 -14.83 8.23 -5.01
C GLU A 23 -15.48 6.83 -5.11
N ASP A 24 -15.18 5.92 -4.18
CA ASP A 24 -15.75 4.57 -4.17
C ASP A 24 -17.06 4.52 -3.36
N HIS A 25 -18.16 4.94 -4.00
CA HIS A 25 -19.46 5.01 -3.35
C HIS A 25 -20.00 3.66 -2.84
N ASN A 26 -19.58 2.54 -3.44
CA ASN A 26 -20.00 1.22 -2.98
C ASN A 26 -19.26 0.80 -1.71
N LEU A 27 -17.96 1.06 -1.65
CA LEU A 27 -17.17 0.88 -0.44
C LEU A 27 -17.68 1.74 0.72
N LEU A 28 -17.99 3.01 0.43
CA LEU A 28 -18.47 3.98 1.41
C LEU A 28 -19.76 3.55 2.11
N LYS A 29 -20.64 2.76 1.47
CA LYS A 29 -21.85 2.23 2.12
C LYS A 29 -21.54 1.40 3.38
N ASN A 30 -20.36 0.80 3.44
CA ASN A 30 -19.91 -0.06 4.54
C ASN A 30 -19.01 0.66 5.56
N VAL A 31 -18.75 1.96 5.38
CA VAL A 31 -17.93 2.77 6.29
C VAL A 31 -18.83 3.34 7.37
N THR A 32 -18.49 3.18 8.65
CA THR A 32 -19.26 3.77 9.74
C THR A 32 -19.25 5.30 9.64
N PRO A 33 -20.42 5.97 9.61
CA PRO A 33 -20.49 7.42 9.49
C PRO A 33 -20.16 8.12 10.81
N VAL A 34 -19.54 9.28 10.70
CA VAL A 34 -19.40 10.27 11.77
C VAL A 34 -20.43 11.36 11.53
N LYS A 35 -21.28 11.59 12.52
CA LYS A 35 -22.24 12.70 12.51
C LYS A 35 -21.60 13.93 13.11
N ILE A 36 -21.69 15.07 12.46
CA ILE A 36 -21.23 16.36 12.96
C ILE A 36 -22.45 17.21 13.23
N LEU A 37 -22.65 17.59 14.49
CA LEU A 37 -23.69 18.52 14.91
C LEU A 37 -23.04 19.87 15.19
N GLN A 38 -23.33 20.85 14.35
CA GLN A 38 -22.81 22.21 14.46
C GLN A 38 -23.94 23.18 14.78
N GLY A 39 -23.83 23.99 15.83
CA GLY A 39 -24.87 24.97 16.15
C GLY A 39 -24.92 25.40 17.60
N ASN A 40 -25.97 26.12 17.95
CA ASN A 40 -26.29 26.54 19.31
C ASN A 40 -26.79 25.34 20.13
N ILE A 41 -25.86 24.51 20.54
CA ILE A 41 -26.12 23.33 21.38
C ILE A 41 -26.28 23.86 22.80
N THR A 42 -27.52 23.99 23.27
CA THR A 42 -27.87 24.58 24.57
C THR A 42 -27.34 23.79 25.77
N MET A 43 -26.99 22.51 25.59
CA MET A 43 -26.39 21.68 26.63
C MET A 43 -25.52 20.58 26.00
N PRO A 44 -24.28 20.89 25.55
CA PRO A 44 -23.37 19.86 25.08
C PRO A 44 -23.03 18.90 26.24
N PRO A 45 -22.79 17.61 25.97
CA PRO A 45 -22.35 16.69 27.00
C PRO A 45 -21.10 17.23 27.72
N ALA A 46 -21.05 17.13 29.05
CA ALA A 46 -19.89 17.57 29.81
C ALA A 46 -18.66 16.75 29.41
N CYS A 47 -17.52 17.43 29.21
CA CYS A 47 -16.25 16.78 28.91
C CYS A 47 -15.83 15.87 30.07
N GLN A 48 -15.69 14.57 29.80
CA GLN A 48 -15.09 13.63 30.75
C GLN A 48 -13.56 13.62 30.61
N TYR A 49 -13.07 13.84 29.38
CA TYR A 49 -11.65 14.02 29.09
C TYR A 49 -11.45 15.28 28.26
N ILE A 50 -10.43 16.07 28.63
CA ILE A 50 -10.03 17.28 27.90
C ILE A 50 -8.63 17.05 27.34
N HIS A 51 -8.51 17.16 26.02
CA HIS A 51 -7.26 16.94 25.29
C HIS A 51 -6.63 18.27 24.87
N GLY A 52 -5.30 18.38 24.95
CA GLY A 52 -4.55 19.56 24.53
C GLY A 52 -4.07 19.54 23.06
N VAL A 53 -4.55 18.57 22.27
CA VAL A 53 -4.14 18.32 20.88
C VAL A 53 -5.36 18.05 20.00
N PRO A 54 -5.34 18.33 18.69
CA PRO A 54 -6.44 17.99 17.80
C PRO A 54 -6.66 16.47 17.70
N ALA A 55 -7.87 16.08 17.31
CA ALA A 55 -8.17 14.71 16.92
C ALA A 55 -8.09 14.52 15.40
N VAL A 56 -7.70 13.32 14.96
CA VAL A 56 -7.91 12.85 13.58
C VAL A 56 -8.78 11.61 13.64
N ILE A 57 -9.95 11.71 13.02
CA ILE A 57 -10.95 10.64 12.97
C ILE A 57 -10.91 10.01 11.60
N PHE A 58 -10.62 8.71 11.53
CA PHE A 58 -10.55 7.97 10.27
C PHE A 58 -11.09 6.55 10.45
N SER A 59 -11.39 5.87 9.34
CA SER A 59 -11.95 4.51 9.34
C SER A 59 -10.95 3.48 8.82
N SER A 60 -10.88 2.31 9.49
CA SER A 60 -10.22 1.10 8.97
C SER A 60 -11.19 0.10 8.32
N SER A 61 -12.33 0.58 7.80
CA SER A 61 -13.25 -0.23 7.00
C SER A 61 -12.63 -0.57 5.63
N GLY A 62 -13.44 -1.15 4.75
CA GLY A 62 -13.04 -1.55 3.42
C GLY A 62 -12.12 -2.77 3.44
N PHE A 63 -11.02 -2.69 2.69
CA PHE A 63 -10.21 -3.85 2.30
C PHE A 63 -9.03 -4.16 3.25
N VAL A 64 -9.10 -3.75 4.52
CA VAL A 64 -8.11 -4.12 5.55
C VAL A 64 -7.94 -5.64 5.60
N GLY A 65 -6.69 -6.10 5.61
CA GLY A 65 -6.28 -7.46 5.30
C GLY A 65 -5.52 -7.58 3.97
N ASN A 66 -5.65 -6.59 3.09
CA ASN A 66 -4.87 -6.46 1.86
C ASN A 66 -3.83 -5.34 2.01
N LEU A 67 -2.55 -5.69 1.84
CA LEU A 67 -1.43 -4.78 2.06
C LEU A 67 -1.49 -3.51 1.20
N PHE A 68 -1.95 -3.62 -0.05
CA PHE A 68 -2.09 -2.48 -0.95
C PHE A 68 -3.07 -1.46 -0.37
N HIS A 69 -4.29 -1.90 -0.04
CA HIS A 69 -5.33 -1.03 0.50
C HIS A 69 -4.94 -0.44 1.87
N GLU A 70 -4.31 -1.22 2.74
CA GLU A 70 -3.87 -0.73 4.04
C GLU A 70 -2.86 0.42 3.91
N PHE A 71 -1.91 0.34 2.97
CA PHE A 71 -0.99 1.46 2.72
C PHE A 71 -1.63 2.59 1.93
N ASN A 72 -2.30 2.26 0.84
CA ASN A 72 -2.87 3.21 -0.11
C ASN A 72 -3.99 4.06 0.49
N GLU A 73 -4.88 3.45 1.27
CA GLU A 73 -6.12 4.08 1.74
C GLU A 73 -6.05 4.46 3.22
N ILE A 74 -4.99 4.06 3.93
CA ILE A 74 -4.85 4.37 5.36
C ILE A 74 -3.45 4.91 5.70
N ILE A 75 -2.36 4.15 5.57
CA ILE A 75 -1.05 4.57 6.10
C ILE A 75 -0.48 5.81 5.39
N ILE A 76 -0.50 5.84 4.05
CA ILE A 76 -0.03 7.01 3.27
C ILE A 76 -0.95 8.21 3.54
N PRO A 77 -2.30 8.11 3.43
CA PRO A 77 -3.19 9.20 3.77
C PRO A 77 -3.05 9.69 5.21
N LEU A 78 -2.82 8.79 6.17
CA LEU A 78 -2.58 9.16 7.56
C LEU A 78 -1.28 9.95 7.71
N PHE A 79 -0.19 9.54 7.06
CA PHE A 79 1.05 10.32 7.02
C PHE A 79 0.80 11.71 6.42
N ILE A 80 0.20 11.79 5.22
CA ILE A 80 -0.11 13.06 4.54
C ILE A 80 -0.94 13.99 5.44
N THR A 81 -1.95 13.45 6.12
CA THR A 81 -2.85 14.24 6.96
C THR A 81 -2.20 14.67 8.27
N THR A 82 -1.22 13.95 8.82
CA THR A 82 -0.84 14.10 10.24
C THR A 82 0.61 14.48 10.48
N SER A 83 1.53 14.29 9.53
CA SER A 83 2.96 14.55 9.73
C SER A 83 3.27 15.99 10.13
N HIS A 84 2.49 16.98 9.67
CA HIS A 84 2.67 18.38 10.04
C HIS A 84 2.32 18.69 11.52
N LEU A 85 1.58 17.79 12.17
CA LEU A 85 1.18 17.92 13.58
C LEU A 85 2.27 17.42 14.56
N ARG A 86 3.36 16.81 14.06
CA ARG A 86 4.55 16.43 14.85
C ARG A 86 4.21 15.68 16.14
N LEU A 87 3.50 14.56 16.02
CA LEU A 87 3.03 13.72 17.14
C LEU A 87 1.93 14.33 18.03
N ARG A 88 1.60 15.61 17.86
CA ARG A 88 0.58 16.32 18.64
C ARG A 88 -0.81 16.14 18.04
N VAL A 89 -1.26 14.89 18.01
CA VAL A 89 -2.57 14.53 17.46
C VAL A 89 -3.08 13.26 18.11
N GLN A 90 -4.35 13.22 18.48
CA GLN A 90 -5.03 12.04 19.00
C GLN A 90 -5.73 11.31 17.85
N PHE A 91 -5.47 10.02 17.68
CA PHE A 91 -6.19 9.21 16.69
C PHE A 91 -7.47 8.62 17.29
N ILE A 92 -8.55 8.70 16.52
CA ILE A 92 -9.82 8.04 16.79
C ILE A 92 -10.15 7.18 15.57
N LEU A 93 -10.27 5.87 15.76
CA LEU A 93 -10.40 4.91 14.66
C LEU A 93 -11.80 4.31 14.61
N GLU A 94 -12.62 4.80 13.69
CA GLU A 94 -13.88 4.17 13.31
C GLU A 94 -13.62 2.83 12.60
N ASP A 95 -14.59 1.91 12.68
CA ASP A 95 -14.45 0.54 12.15
C ASP A 95 -13.20 -0.17 12.69
N TYR A 96 -12.98 -0.03 14.00
CA TYR A 96 -11.77 -0.45 14.71
C TYR A 96 -11.47 -1.94 14.53
N LYS A 97 -10.25 -2.26 14.03
CA LYS A 97 -9.74 -3.63 13.91
C LYS A 97 -8.46 -3.79 14.72
N ALA A 98 -8.53 -4.55 15.82
CA ALA A 98 -7.37 -4.78 16.69
C ALA A 98 -6.16 -5.41 15.97
N SER A 99 -6.42 -6.27 14.96
CA SER A 99 -5.36 -6.85 14.13
C SER A 99 -4.62 -5.80 13.29
N PHE A 100 -5.34 -4.80 12.77
CA PHE A 100 -4.78 -3.69 12.00
C PHE A 100 -3.93 -2.78 12.89
N VAL A 101 -4.49 -2.33 14.02
CA VAL A 101 -3.77 -1.48 14.98
C VAL A 101 -2.50 -2.17 15.49
N ARG A 102 -2.56 -3.48 15.78
CA ARG A 102 -1.36 -4.24 16.16
C ARG A 102 -0.32 -4.34 15.03
N LYS A 103 -0.76 -4.53 13.78
CA LYS A 103 0.13 -4.63 12.61
C LYS A 103 0.85 -3.30 12.33
N TYR A 104 0.15 -2.18 12.53
CA TYR A 104 0.61 -0.82 12.22
C TYR A 104 0.85 0.04 13.47
N SER A 105 1.09 -0.59 14.63
CA SER A 105 1.33 0.14 15.87
C SER A 105 2.55 1.06 15.79
N LYS A 106 3.62 0.61 15.12
CA LYS A 106 4.83 1.41 14.93
C LYS A 106 4.63 2.67 14.08
N PRO A 107 4.10 2.61 12.85
CA PRO A 107 3.85 3.83 12.10
C PRO A 107 2.85 4.74 12.82
N MET A 108 1.83 4.21 13.50
CA MET A 108 0.91 5.02 14.30
C MET A 108 1.62 5.75 15.46
N SER A 109 2.51 5.07 16.20
CA SER A 109 3.28 5.70 17.29
C SER A 109 4.32 6.70 16.80
N GLN A 110 4.71 6.64 15.52
CA GLN A 110 5.58 7.62 14.87
C GLN A 110 4.80 8.83 14.32
N LEU A 111 3.47 8.79 14.33
CA LEU A 111 2.60 9.89 13.89
C LEU A 111 1.78 10.51 15.03
N SER A 112 1.57 9.79 16.12
CA SER A 112 0.84 10.21 17.32
C SER A 112 1.59 9.76 18.57
N ALA A 113 1.71 10.65 19.57
CA ALA A 113 2.22 10.30 20.90
C ALA A 113 1.17 9.59 21.79
N TYR A 114 -0.06 9.42 21.31
CA TYR A 114 -1.20 8.92 22.08
C TYR A 114 -1.72 7.59 21.51
N GLU A 115 -2.29 6.75 22.39
CA GLU A 115 -2.94 5.50 21.99
C GLU A 115 -4.20 5.75 21.17
N VAL A 116 -4.47 4.90 20.18
CA VAL A 116 -5.65 5.04 19.31
C VAL A 116 -6.93 4.78 20.10
N ILE A 117 -7.86 5.74 20.09
CA ILE A 117 -9.18 5.59 20.73
C ILE A 117 -10.08 4.72 19.84
N ASN A 118 -10.68 3.70 20.44
CA ASN A 118 -11.73 2.88 19.83
C ASN A 118 -13.11 3.41 20.27
N PRO A 119 -13.86 4.11 19.41
CA PRO A 119 -15.13 4.74 19.78
C PRO A 119 -16.27 3.74 20.06
N VAL A 120 -16.08 2.45 19.77
CA VAL A 120 -17.03 1.39 20.13
C VAL A 120 -16.82 0.92 21.57
N ALA A 121 -15.57 0.92 22.05
CA ALA A 121 -15.23 0.49 23.40
C ALA A 121 -15.24 1.67 24.40
N ASP A 122 -14.88 2.86 23.93
CA ASP A 122 -14.88 4.09 24.71
C ASP A 122 -16.12 4.93 24.35
N THR A 123 -17.09 4.97 25.27
CA THR A 123 -18.32 5.75 25.14
C THR A 123 -18.26 7.08 25.90
N SER A 124 -17.08 7.46 26.39
CA SER A 124 -16.86 8.69 27.14
C SER A 124 -16.89 9.94 26.24
N VAL A 125 -17.09 11.10 26.88
CA VAL A 125 -17.11 12.39 26.17
C VAL A 125 -15.70 12.99 26.18
N HIS A 126 -15.08 13.05 25.02
CA HIS A 126 -13.77 13.68 24.82
C HIS A 126 -13.91 15.05 24.15
N CYS A 127 -13.22 16.05 24.70
CA CYS A 127 -13.17 17.39 24.15
C CYS A 127 -11.78 17.70 23.61
N PHE A 128 -11.73 18.20 22.37
CA PHE A 128 -10.52 18.52 21.63
C PHE A 128 -10.56 19.98 21.17
N PRO A 129 -9.41 20.66 21.02
CA PRO A 129 -9.33 22.01 20.44
C PRO A 129 -9.72 22.07 18.96
N GLY A 130 -9.74 20.92 18.28
CA GLY A 130 -10.13 20.81 16.87
C GLY A 130 -10.10 19.36 16.41
N ALA A 131 -10.68 19.07 15.25
CA ALA A 131 -10.68 17.74 14.67
C ALA A 131 -10.56 17.77 13.14
N ILE A 132 -9.87 16.79 12.59
CA ILE A 132 -9.87 16.46 11.15
C ILE A 132 -10.67 15.16 11.00
N ILE A 133 -11.64 15.14 10.09
CA ILE A 133 -12.54 14.00 9.88
C ILE A 133 -12.32 13.48 8.46
N GLY A 134 -11.72 12.28 8.35
CA GLY A 134 -11.23 11.70 7.11
C GLY A 134 -9.73 11.91 6.90
N LEU A 135 -9.20 11.29 5.84
CA LEU A 135 -7.79 11.35 5.46
C LEU A 135 -7.64 11.90 4.05
N LYS A 136 -6.49 12.52 3.76
CA LYS A 136 -6.20 13.07 2.43
C LYS A 136 -5.63 11.98 1.53
N PHE A 137 -6.42 11.56 0.54
CA PHE A 137 -6.03 10.60 -0.48
C PHE A 137 -5.51 11.31 -1.74
N GLN A 138 -4.44 10.80 -2.34
CA GLN A 138 -3.79 11.43 -3.50
C GLN A 138 -3.57 10.46 -4.68
N GLY A 139 -4.19 9.27 -4.65
CA GLY A 139 -4.09 8.27 -5.71
C GLY A 139 -3.36 7.00 -5.27
N HIS A 140 -3.02 6.15 -6.23
CA HIS A 140 -2.45 4.82 -6.00
C HIS A 140 -1.00 4.90 -5.52
N LEU A 141 -0.76 4.59 -4.24
CA LEU A 141 0.53 4.72 -3.57
C LEU A 141 1.21 6.04 -3.94
N ALA A 142 0.45 7.13 -3.89
CA ALA A 142 0.84 8.43 -4.40
C ALA A 142 0.94 9.47 -3.29
N LEU A 143 1.89 10.40 -3.47
CA LEU A 143 2.09 11.54 -2.59
C LEU A 143 2.70 12.70 -3.40
N ASN A 144 2.01 13.84 -3.39
CA ASN A 144 2.35 15.10 -4.02
C ASN A 144 2.62 16.14 -2.93
N SER A 145 3.84 16.68 -2.87
CA SER A 145 4.24 17.64 -1.84
C SER A 145 3.48 18.97 -1.92
N SER A 146 3.16 19.44 -3.13
CA SER A 146 2.45 20.70 -3.36
C SER A 146 1.06 20.73 -2.73
N ASP A 147 0.42 19.56 -2.64
CA ASP A 147 -0.91 19.40 -2.05
C ASP A 147 -0.87 18.85 -0.62
N THR A 148 0.30 18.54 -0.06
CA THR A 148 0.42 17.91 1.26
C THR A 148 0.61 18.98 2.34
N PRO A 149 -0.21 19.00 3.41
CA PRO A 149 0.02 19.90 4.54
C PRO A 149 1.44 19.75 5.09
N GLY A 150 2.18 20.86 5.15
CA GLY A 150 3.59 20.86 5.57
C GLY A 150 4.60 20.52 4.47
N GLY A 151 4.16 20.29 3.23
CA GLY A 151 5.05 20.12 2.07
C GLY A 151 5.82 18.80 2.03
N TYR A 152 5.38 17.78 2.79
CA TYR A 152 6.05 16.47 2.81
C TYR A 152 6.01 15.81 1.43
N SER A 153 7.11 15.17 1.07
CA SER A 153 7.34 14.45 -0.18
C SER A 153 7.26 12.93 0.01
N PHE A 154 7.33 12.18 -1.11
CA PHE A 154 7.45 10.73 -1.04
C PHE A 154 8.76 10.28 -0.37
N GLN A 155 9.83 11.06 -0.52
CA GLN A 155 11.11 10.79 0.13
C GLN A 155 11.00 10.92 1.65
N ASP A 156 10.22 11.89 2.14
CA ASP A 156 9.92 12.00 3.58
C ASP A 156 9.12 10.80 4.08
N PHE A 157 8.18 10.29 3.28
CA PHE A 157 7.45 9.07 3.61
C PHE A 157 8.39 7.84 3.65
N LYS A 158 9.32 7.72 2.70
CA LYS A 158 10.35 6.67 2.71
C LYS A 158 11.24 6.77 3.95
N GLN A 159 11.67 7.97 4.31
CA GLN A 159 12.43 8.21 5.53
C GLN A 159 11.64 7.83 6.78
N PHE A 160 10.36 8.20 6.84
CA PHE A 160 9.44 7.79 7.91
C PHE A 160 9.36 6.26 8.04
N LEU A 161 9.20 5.52 6.94
CA LEU A 161 9.20 4.05 6.98
C LEU A 161 10.56 3.51 7.43
N ARG A 162 11.68 4.09 6.97
CA ARG A 162 13.02 3.68 7.38
C ARG A 162 13.22 3.83 8.89
N GLN A 163 12.81 4.95 9.47
CA GLN A 163 12.86 5.18 10.92
C GLN A 163 11.91 4.24 11.67
N THR A 164 10.67 4.10 11.19
CA THR A 164 9.64 3.26 11.81
C THR A 164 10.08 1.80 11.94
N TYR A 165 10.72 1.25 10.90
CA TYR A 165 11.10 -0.16 10.82
C TYR A 165 12.59 -0.43 11.10
N ASN A 166 13.37 0.60 11.44
CA ASN A 166 14.83 0.57 11.58
C ASN A 166 15.49 -0.07 10.35
N LEU A 167 15.17 0.45 9.18
CA LEU A 167 15.71 -0.02 7.91
C LEU A 167 17.10 0.57 7.67
N LYS A 168 18.04 -0.29 7.28
CA LYS A 168 19.46 0.05 7.24
C LYS A 168 19.81 0.89 6.01
N PHE A 169 19.40 0.45 4.84
CA PHE A 169 19.90 0.96 3.57
C PHE A 169 19.00 2.07 3.05
N ALA A 170 19.59 3.22 2.73
CA ALA A 170 18.92 4.32 2.03
C ALA A 170 18.95 4.09 0.52
N HIS A 171 20.09 3.61 0.03
CA HIS A 171 20.40 3.45 -1.38
C HIS A 171 21.01 2.06 -1.65
N VAL A 172 20.82 1.53 -2.86
CA VAL A 172 21.33 0.20 -3.25
C VAL A 172 22.84 0.07 -3.25
N SER A 173 23.59 1.16 -3.46
CA SER A 173 25.06 1.16 -3.42
C SER A 173 25.64 0.79 -2.05
N GLU A 174 24.83 0.85 -0.99
CA GLU A 174 25.21 0.38 0.35
C GLU A 174 25.12 -1.16 0.48
N ILE A 175 24.53 -1.85 -0.49
CA ILE A 175 24.26 -3.28 -0.51
C ILE A 175 25.30 -3.99 -1.39
N ARG A 176 26.34 -4.54 -0.76
CA ARG A 176 27.50 -5.15 -1.42
C ARG A 176 27.25 -6.39 -2.29
N ARG A 177 26.05 -6.98 -2.27
CA ARG A 177 25.75 -8.22 -3.02
C ARG A 177 24.47 -8.01 -3.82
N PRO A 178 24.34 -8.63 -5.01
CA PRO A 178 23.12 -8.62 -5.80
C PRO A 178 22.07 -9.53 -5.13
N ASN A 179 21.58 -9.11 -3.96
CA ASN A 179 20.50 -9.77 -3.26
C ASN A 179 19.21 -9.50 -4.04
N LEU A 180 18.48 -10.56 -4.34
CA LEU A 180 17.21 -10.50 -5.04
C LEU A 180 16.12 -11.09 -4.14
N VAL A 181 14.96 -10.44 -4.08
CA VAL A 181 13.78 -11.01 -3.43
C VAL A 181 12.73 -11.37 -4.48
N LEU A 182 12.29 -12.63 -4.47
CA LEU A 182 11.16 -13.11 -5.28
C LEU A 182 9.92 -13.25 -4.40
N VAL A 183 8.81 -12.62 -4.81
CA VAL A 183 7.50 -12.82 -4.18
C VAL A 183 6.79 -14.02 -4.79
N SER A 184 6.79 -15.11 -4.06
CA SER A 184 6.04 -16.31 -4.42
C SER A 184 4.54 -16.15 -4.11
N ARG A 185 3.71 -16.84 -4.89
CA ARG A 185 2.25 -16.85 -4.72
C ARG A 185 1.73 -18.28 -4.70
N ARG A 186 0.86 -18.59 -3.73
CA ARG A 186 0.34 -19.96 -3.51
C ARG A 186 -1.03 -20.22 -4.12
N LYS A 187 -1.86 -19.19 -4.30
CA LYS A 187 -3.27 -19.33 -4.69
C LYS A 187 -3.52 -18.88 -6.14
N THR A 188 -3.33 -17.60 -6.41
CA THR A 188 -3.59 -16.97 -7.72
C THR A 188 -2.34 -16.31 -8.26
N ARG A 189 -2.24 -16.20 -9.60
CA ARG A 189 -1.10 -15.57 -10.30
C ARG A 189 0.23 -16.22 -9.93
N ARG A 190 0.20 -17.55 -9.85
CA ARG A 190 1.35 -18.37 -9.48
C ARG A 190 2.31 -18.48 -10.65
N PHE A 191 3.60 -18.55 -10.33
CA PHE A 191 4.62 -19.01 -11.26
C PHE A 191 4.59 -20.53 -11.31
N LEU A 192 4.34 -21.10 -12.48
CA LEU A 192 4.23 -22.56 -12.71
C LEU A 192 5.60 -23.24 -12.86
N ASN A 193 6.65 -22.46 -13.08
CA ASN A 193 8.06 -22.85 -13.18
C ASN A 193 8.94 -21.98 -12.26
N GLU A 194 8.48 -21.74 -11.03
CA GLU A 194 9.16 -20.88 -10.06
C GLU A 194 10.58 -21.36 -9.75
N ASP A 195 10.79 -22.67 -9.63
CA ASP A 195 12.11 -23.22 -9.32
C ASP A 195 13.08 -22.98 -10.48
N GLU A 196 12.64 -23.14 -11.73
CA GLU A 196 13.47 -22.84 -12.90
C GLU A 196 13.78 -21.33 -13.05
N MET A 197 12.85 -20.45 -12.65
CA MET A 197 13.12 -19.01 -12.57
C MET A 197 14.21 -18.71 -11.53
N VAL A 198 14.14 -19.36 -10.35
CA VAL A 198 15.14 -19.20 -9.29
C VAL A 198 16.50 -19.66 -9.78
N SER A 199 16.60 -20.85 -10.39
CA SER A 199 17.86 -21.33 -10.98
C SER A 199 18.42 -20.33 -12.00
N THR A 200 17.57 -19.76 -12.87
CA THR A 200 18.00 -18.76 -13.86
C THR A 200 18.60 -17.51 -13.19
N MET A 201 17.99 -17.03 -12.10
CA MET A 201 18.52 -15.87 -11.36
C MET A 201 19.81 -16.20 -10.61
N GLU A 202 19.91 -17.38 -10.00
CA GLU A 202 21.12 -17.84 -9.29
C GLU A 202 22.30 -18.05 -10.24
N GLU A 203 22.06 -18.59 -11.45
CA GLU A 203 23.07 -18.72 -12.51
C GLU A 203 23.60 -17.36 -13.00
N LEU A 204 22.81 -16.30 -12.92
CA LEU A 204 23.24 -14.93 -13.19
C LEU A 204 23.99 -14.28 -12.01
N GLY A 205 24.14 -14.99 -10.89
CA GLY A 205 24.88 -14.52 -9.71
C GLY A 205 24.02 -13.85 -8.64
N PHE A 206 22.69 -13.78 -8.80
CA PHE A 206 21.81 -13.23 -7.76
C PHE A 206 21.74 -14.16 -6.55
N ARG A 207 21.76 -13.58 -5.35
CA ARG A 207 21.39 -14.30 -4.13
C ARG A 207 19.89 -14.18 -3.89
N VAL A 208 19.15 -15.22 -4.27
CA VAL A 208 17.68 -15.21 -4.25
C VAL A 208 17.11 -15.51 -2.86
N THR A 209 16.18 -14.68 -2.41
CA THR A 209 15.35 -14.91 -1.22
C THR A 209 13.88 -14.97 -1.62
N ILE A 210 13.21 -16.10 -1.36
CA ILE A 210 11.80 -16.28 -1.71
C ILE A 210 10.91 -15.90 -0.52
N VAL A 211 10.10 -14.87 -0.71
CA VAL A 211 9.07 -14.44 0.24
C VAL A 211 7.76 -15.15 -0.11
N ALA A 212 7.05 -15.65 0.91
CA ALA A 212 5.87 -16.55 0.87
C ALA A 212 6.16 -18.07 0.96
N ARG A 213 7.37 -18.55 0.66
CA ARG A 213 7.82 -19.91 1.08
C ARG A 213 8.22 -19.92 2.55
N ASN A 214 8.92 -18.88 2.99
CA ASN A 214 9.27 -18.65 4.39
C ASN A 214 8.10 -17.94 5.10
N ASN A 215 7.65 -18.41 6.27
CA ASN A 215 6.54 -17.87 7.10
C ASN A 215 6.75 -16.41 7.61
N VAL A 216 7.52 -15.59 6.89
CA VAL A 216 7.96 -14.23 7.23
C VAL A 216 6.86 -13.18 6.99
N LEU A 217 5.84 -13.50 6.18
CA LEU A 217 4.76 -12.57 5.84
C LEU A 217 3.93 -12.10 7.04
N SER A 218 3.93 -12.84 8.16
CA SER A 218 3.18 -12.44 9.36
C SER A 218 3.86 -11.31 10.16
N ASN A 219 5.16 -11.07 9.95
CA ASN A 219 5.90 -10.02 10.64
C ASN A 219 6.39 -8.94 9.66
N LEU A 220 5.61 -7.86 9.57
CA LEU A 220 5.91 -6.72 8.70
C LEU A 220 7.30 -6.12 8.94
N ASN A 221 7.79 -6.09 10.19
CA ASN A 221 9.14 -5.58 10.48
C ASN A 221 10.23 -6.45 9.83
N LYS A 222 10.09 -7.77 9.93
CA LYS A 222 11.06 -8.71 9.36
C LYS A 222 11.01 -8.64 7.84
N LEU A 223 9.81 -8.58 7.27
CA LEU A 223 9.61 -8.43 5.83
C LEU A 223 10.23 -7.12 5.31
N ALA A 224 9.94 -5.98 5.94
CA ALA A 224 10.48 -4.68 5.56
C ALA A 224 12.02 -4.67 5.55
N ARG A 225 12.67 -5.32 6.53
CA ARG A 225 14.14 -5.46 6.56
C ARG A 225 14.71 -6.34 5.45
N ILE A 226 14.02 -7.43 5.10
CA ILE A 226 14.43 -8.29 3.98
C ILE A 226 14.35 -7.50 2.68
N ILE A 227 13.23 -6.81 2.44
CA ILE A 227 13.01 -6.03 1.23
C ILE A 227 14.00 -4.85 1.14
N ASN A 228 14.24 -4.15 2.26
CA ASN A 228 15.24 -3.07 2.29
C ASN A 228 16.68 -3.56 2.01
N SER A 229 16.94 -4.86 2.08
CA SER A 229 18.26 -5.46 1.87
C SER A 229 18.46 -6.09 0.47
N CYS A 230 17.51 -5.93 -0.45
CA CYS A 230 17.65 -6.38 -1.84
C CYS A 230 17.85 -5.24 -2.82
N ARG A 231 18.64 -5.50 -3.87
CA ARG A 231 18.81 -4.58 -5.02
C ARG A 231 17.74 -4.81 -6.08
N VAL A 232 17.22 -6.05 -6.20
CA VAL A 232 16.18 -6.42 -7.15
C VAL A 232 15.01 -7.11 -6.44
N PHE A 233 13.79 -6.69 -6.76
CA PHE A 233 12.55 -7.23 -6.23
C PHE A 233 11.67 -7.71 -7.38
N VAL A 234 11.28 -8.99 -7.36
CA VAL A 234 10.58 -9.64 -8.47
C VAL A 234 9.23 -10.16 -7.99
N GLY A 235 8.17 -9.94 -8.76
CA GLY A 235 6.89 -10.57 -8.47
C GLY A 235 5.81 -10.32 -9.52
N ALA A 236 4.79 -11.18 -9.53
CA ALA A 236 3.61 -11.00 -10.37
C ALA A 236 2.65 -9.99 -9.76
N HIS A 237 2.00 -9.19 -10.63
CA HIS A 237 1.05 -8.14 -10.25
C HIS A 237 0.14 -8.55 -9.08
N GLY A 238 0.15 -7.78 -7.98
CA GLY A 238 -0.78 -7.93 -6.86
C GLY A 238 -0.28 -7.30 -5.57
N ALA A 239 -1.12 -7.34 -4.53
CA ALA A 239 -0.92 -6.58 -3.29
C ALA A 239 0.44 -6.76 -2.59
N SER A 240 1.11 -7.90 -2.79
CA SER A 240 2.44 -8.14 -2.25
C SER A 240 3.52 -7.23 -2.84
N LEU A 241 3.30 -6.66 -4.03
CA LEU A 241 4.23 -5.71 -4.65
C LEU A 241 4.29 -4.37 -3.92
N THR A 242 3.27 -4.03 -3.11
CA THR A 242 3.29 -2.88 -2.19
C THR A 242 4.50 -2.86 -1.26
N ASN A 243 5.18 -4.00 -1.07
CA ASN A 243 6.43 -4.04 -0.34
C ASN A 243 7.56 -3.22 -0.98
N GLU A 244 7.42 -2.79 -2.24
CA GLU A 244 8.34 -1.83 -2.89
C GLU A 244 8.54 -0.53 -2.06
N LEU A 245 7.56 -0.17 -1.23
CA LEU A 245 7.66 0.93 -0.27
C LEU A 245 8.89 0.80 0.65
N PHE A 246 9.39 -0.41 0.89
CA PHE A 246 10.55 -0.69 1.75
C PHE A 246 11.88 -0.80 0.98
N LEU A 247 11.87 -0.79 -0.35
CA LEU A 247 13.11 -0.84 -1.14
C LEU A 247 13.97 0.40 -0.89
N PRO A 248 15.31 0.28 -0.91
CA PRO A 248 16.18 1.46 -0.97
C PRO A 248 16.03 2.16 -2.34
N ALA A 249 16.45 3.42 -2.41
CA ALA A 249 16.58 4.14 -3.67
C ALA A 249 17.60 3.45 -4.60
N GLY A 250 17.38 3.52 -5.90
CA GLY A 250 18.13 2.83 -6.95
C GLY A 250 17.82 1.33 -7.08
N ALA A 251 16.92 0.78 -6.27
CA ALA A 251 16.50 -0.62 -6.42
C ALA A 251 15.67 -0.82 -7.69
N ILE A 252 15.54 -2.08 -8.11
CA ILE A 252 14.75 -2.46 -9.27
C ILE A 252 13.53 -3.26 -8.83
N MET A 253 12.36 -2.86 -9.31
CA MET A 253 11.12 -3.60 -9.20
C MET A 253 10.80 -4.26 -10.55
N VAL A 254 11.05 -5.57 -10.66
CA VAL A 254 10.69 -6.38 -11.82
C VAL A 254 9.28 -6.91 -11.65
N GLN A 255 8.33 -6.32 -12.36
CA GLN A 255 6.94 -6.74 -12.31
C GLN A 255 6.62 -7.67 -13.48
N VAL A 256 6.19 -8.89 -13.17
CA VAL A 256 5.55 -9.76 -14.16
C VAL A 256 4.14 -9.22 -14.42
N GLU A 257 3.99 -8.52 -15.54
CA GLU A 257 2.74 -7.94 -16.03
C GLU A 257 1.92 -9.03 -16.71
N LEU A 258 0.73 -9.28 -16.18
CA LEU A 258 -0.19 -10.27 -16.73
C LEU A 258 -1.08 -9.64 -17.80
N ILE A 259 -1.62 -10.47 -18.68
CA ILE A 259 -2.52 -10.04 -19.74
C ILE A 259 -3.74 -9.37 -19.13
N GLY A 260 -4.13 -8.22 -19.69
CA GLY A 260 -5.26 -7.43 -19.25
C GLY A 260 -5.01 -6.61 -17.99
N LEU A 261 -3.78 -6.59 -17.48
CA LEU A 261 -3.39 -5.84 -16.28
C LEU A 261 -2.28 -4.81 -16.56
N GLU A 262 -2.09 -4.38 -17.80
CA GLU A 262 -1.02 -3.44 -18.19
C GLU A 262 -1.22 -2.06 -17.53
N TRP A 263 -2.43 -1.50 -17.61
CA TRP A 263 -2.73 -0.24 -16.92
C TRP A 263 -2.66 -0.39 -15.39
N PRO A 264 -3.30 -1.40 -14.76
CA PRO A 264 -3.16 -1.61 -13.31
C PRO A 264 -1.71 -1.85 -12.85
N ALA A 265 -0.88 -2.53 -13.63
CA ALA A 265 0.53 -2.75 -13.29
C ALA A 265 1.28 -1.42 -13.18
N LYS A 266 1.18 -0.61 -14.23
CA LYS A 266 1.80 0.72 -14.26
C LYS A 266 1.21 1.64 -13.19
N ALA A 267 -0.11 1.78 -13.12
CA ALA A 267 -0.75 2.74 -12.23
C ALA A 267 -0.58 2.40 -10.73
N TYR A 268 -0.52 1.12 -10.36
CA TYR A 268 -0.46 0.73 -8.94
C TYR A 268 0.94 0.51 -8.39
N TYR A 269 1.93 0.23 -9.24
CA TYR A 269 3.28 -0.11 -8.81
C TYR A 269 4.37 0.52 -9.70
N GLY A 270 4.17 0.58 -11.02
CA GLY A 270 5.17 1.17 -11.92
C GLY A 270 5.41 2.67 -11.70
N ASP A 271 4.36 3.48 -11.75
CA ASP A 271 4.45 4.92 -11.52
C ASP A 271 4.86 5.22 -10.05
N PRO A 272 4.33 4.53 -9.03
CA PRO A 272 4.81 4.65 -7.65
C PRO A 272 6.29 4.29 -7.46
N ALA A 273 6.78 3.20 -8.06
CA ALA A 273 8.18 2.81 -8.00
C ALA A 273 9.08 3.95 -8.50
N CYS A 274 8.77 4.52 -9.66
CA CYS A 274 9.51 5.67 -10.20
C CYS A 274 9.48 6.88 -9.25
N ALA A 275 8.34 7.19 -8.63
CA ALA A 275 8.22 8.27 -7.65
C ALA A 275 9.02 8.03 -6.35
N MET A 276 9.45 6.79 -6.11
CA MET A 276 10.24 6.35 -4.95
C MET A 276 11.73 6.16 -5.26
N ASP A 277 12.21 6.64 -6.41
CA ASP A 277 13.55 6.37 -6.94
C ASP A 277 13.84 4.87 -7.07
N VAL A 278 12.82 4.07 -7.39
CA VAL A 278 12.95 2.65 -7.72
C VAL A 278 12.77 2.50 -9.24
N HIS A 279 13.71 1.82 -9.89
CA HIS A 279 13.61 1.50 -11.31
C HIS A 279 12.51 0.48 -11.54
N TYR A 280 11.52 0.83 -12.36
CA TYR A 280 10.46 -0.09 -12.77
C TYR A 280 10.86 -0.85 -14.03
N LEU A 281 10.89 -2.19 -13.96
CA LEU A 281 11.23 -3.06 -15.09
C LEU A 281 10.08 -4.05 -15.38
N PRO A 282 9.22 -3.79 -16.38
CA PRO A 282 8.09 -4.66 -16.68
C PRO A 282 8.51 -5.90 -17.49
N TYR A 283 8.23 -7.09 -16.98
CA TYR A 283 8.23 -8.34 -17.75
C TYR A 283 6.81 -8.64 -18.23
N ARG A 284 6.51 -8.25 -19.48
CA ARG A 284 5.19 -8.50 -20.09
C ARG A 284 5.09 -9.92 -20.61
N ILE A 285 4.14 -10.68 -20.07
CA ILE A 285 3.94 -12.05 -20.52
C ILE A 285 3.32 -12.09 -21.93
N GLU A 286 3.69 -13.09 -22.70
CA GLU A 286 3.00 -13.45 -23.93
C GLU A 286 1.82 -14.40 -23.66
N PRO A 287 0.84 -14.51 -24.57
CA PRO A 287 -0.24 -15.49 -24.46
C PRO A 287 0.26 -16.91 -24.17
N GLU A 288 1.38 -17.31 -24.77
CA GLU A 288 2.07 -18.59 -24.59
C GLU A 288 2.44 -18.91 -23.13
N GLU A 289 2.71 -17.86 -22.35
CA GLU A 289 3.08 -17.98 -20.94
C GLU A 289 1.87 -18.01 -20.00
N SER A 290 0.69 -17.63 -20.49
CA SER A 290 -0.53 -17.54 -19.69
C SER A 290 -1.29 -18.86 -19.65
N SER A 291 -1.71 -19.28 -18.45
CA SER A 291 -2.59 -20.46 -18.29
C SER A 291 -3.94 -20.29 -19.00
N LEU A 292 -4.35 -19.05 -19.30
CA LEU A 292 -5.58 -18.75 -20.02
C LEU A 292 -5.55 -19.29 -21.46
N LEU A 293 -4.37 -19.48 -22.06
CA LEU A 293 -4.25 -19.90 -23.46
C LEU A 293 -4.90 -21.26 -23.69
N LYS A 294 -4.73 -22.19 -22.75
CA LYS A 294 -5.33 -23.53 -22.80
C LYS A 294 -6.86 -23.50 -22.61
N VAL A 295 -7.38 -22.46 -21.97
CA VAL A 295 -8.80 -22.34 -21.64
C VAL A 295 -9.58 -21.66 -22.77
N PHE A 296 -9.03 -20.57 -23.31
CA PHE A 296 -9.74 -19.72 -24.28
C PHE A 296 -9.23 -19.86 -25.72
N GLY A 297 -7.98 -20.30 -25.92
CA GLY A 297 -7.32 -20.28 -27.22
C GLY A 297 -6.85 -18.88 -27.65
N ARG A 298 -5.81 -18.83 -28.50
CA ARG A 298 -5.10 -17.59 -28.87
C ARG A 298 -5.99 -16.52 -29.51
N ASN A 299 -7.04 -16.93 -30.21
CA ASN A 299 -7.89 -16.04 -30.99
C ASN A 299 -9.07 -15.42 -30.22
N HIS A 300 -9.23 -15.77 -28.94
CA HIS A 300 -10.33 -15.31 -28.10
C HIS A 300 -10.17 -13.84 -27.66
N THR A 301 -11.30 -13.17 -27.39
CA THR A 301 -11.35 -11.76 -26.94
C THR A 301 -10.50 -11.49 -25.69
N VAL A 302 -10.32 -12.51 -24.84
CA VAL A 302 -9.44 -12.46 -23.65
C VAL A 302 -8.01 -12.03 -23.97
N PHE A 303 -7.53 -12.29 -25.18
CA PHE A 303 -6.20 -11.86 -25.63
C PHE A 303 -6.24 -10.66 -26.56
N LYS A 304 -7.29 -10.54 -27.38
CA LYS A 304 -7.40 -9.50 -28.41
C LYS A 304 -7.88 -8.15 -27.89
N ASP A 305 -8.83 -8.18 -26.97
CA ASP A 305 -9.38 -6.98 -26.34
C ASP A 305 -9.66 -7.22 -24.85
N PRO A 306 -8.61 -7.30 -24.01
CA PRO A 306 -8.79 -7.54 -22.58
C PRO A 306 -9.61 -6.47 -21.85
N LYS A 307 -9.72 -5.27 -22.43
CA LYS A 307 -10.40 -4.11 -21.84
C LYS A 307 -11.92 -4.14 -22.08
N SER A 308 -12.41 -5.01 -22.97
CA SER A 308 -13.85 -5.12 -23.25
C SER A 308 -14.65 -5.74 -22.10
N PHE A 309 -13.98 -6.39 -21.14
CA PHE A 309 -14.63 -7.06 -20.02
C PHE A 309 -14.96 -6.08 -18.90
N SER A 310 -16.11 -6.25 -18.24
CA SER A 310 -16.44 -5.50 -17.03
C SER A 310 -15.40 -5.75 -15.94
N SER A 311 -15.29 -4.83 -14.97
CA SER A 311 -14.32 -4.98 -13.86
C SER A 311 -14.49 -6.31 -13.09
N GLU A 312 -15.72 -6.79 -12.94
CA GLU A 312 -16.00 -8.04 -12.23
C GLU A 312 -15.52 -9.25 -13.03
N VAL A 313 -15.85 -9.31 -14.33
CA VAL A 313 -15.45 -10.40 -15.21
C VAL A 313 -13.93 -10.38 -15.44
N GLY A 314 -13.35 -9.20 -15.67
CA GLY A 314 -11.91 -9.02 -15.82
C GLY A 314 -11.13 -9.45 -14.57
N ARG A 315 -11.66 -9.19 -13.36
CA ARG A 315 -11.06 -9.69 -12.12
C ARG A 315 -11.02 -11.21 -12.09
N GLU A 316 -12.13 -11.87 -12.42
CA GLU A 316 -12.17 -13.33 -12.41
C GLU A 316 -11.22 -13.94 -13.45
N ILE A 317 -11.17 -13.40 -14.66
CA ILE A 317 -10.29 -13.90 -15.73
C ILE A 317 -8.81 -13.62 -15.40
N TYR A 318 -8.44 -12.36 -15.23
CA TYR A 318 -7.03 -11.93 -15.24
C TYR A 318 -6.36 -11.93 -13.86
N LEU A 319 -7.11 -11.77 -12.76
CA LEU A 319 -6.55 -11.75 -11.41
C LEU A 319 -6.68 -13.08 -10.66
N ASN A 320 -7.76 -13.82 -10.90
CA ASN A 320 -8.06 -15.06 -10.17
C ASN A 320 -7.64 -16.32 -10.93
N ASN A 321 -7.84 -16.37 -12.25
CA ASN A 321 -7.67 -17.59 -13.05
C ASN A 321 -6.45 -17.59 -14.00
N GLN A 322 -5.62 -16.55 -13.95
CA GLN A 322 -4.40 -16.45 -14.74
C GLN A 322 -3.16 -16.78 -13.88
N ASN A 323 -2.57 -17.95 -14.12
CA ASN A 323 -1.23 -18.32 -13.66
C ASN A 323 -0.26 -18.25 -14.85
N VAL A 324 1.04 -18.22 -14.57
CA VAL A 324 2.06 -17.97 -15.59
C VAL A 324 3.13 -19.04 -15.58
N ARG A 325 3.46 -19.57 -16.76
CA ARG A 325 4.70 -20.31 -16.99
C ARG A 325 5.65 -19.40 -17.76
N ILE A 326 6.66 -18.88 -17.08
CA ILE A 326 7.61 -17.89 -17.61
C ILE A 326 8.48 -18.49 -18.72
N ASN A 327 8.65 -17.76 -19.81
CA ASN A 327 9.65 -18.04 -20.82
C ASN A 327 11.03 -17.66 -20.27
N LEU A 328 11.84 -18.68 -19.94
CA LEU A 328 13.13 -18.48 -19.26
C LEU A 328 14.17 -17.74 -20.10
N ALA A 329 14.10 -17.81 -21.44
CA ALA A 329 15.02 -17.08 -22.31
C ALA A 329 14.77 -15.57 -22.24
N ARG A 330 13.51 -15.17 -22.44
CA ARG A 330 13.07 -13.77 -22.31
C ARG A 330 13.25 -13.25 -20.88
N PHE A 331 12.94 -14.07 -19.88
CA PHE A 331 13.13 -13.69 -18.49
C PHE A 331 14.60 -13.49 -18.14
N ARG A 332 15.51 -14.33 -18.67
CA ARG A 332 16.95 -14.14 -18.51
C ARG A 332 17.40 -12.79 -19.06
N GLU A 333 16.89 -12.36 -20.22
CA GLU A 333 17.21 -11.04 -20.80
C GLU A 333 16.83 -9.91 -19.84
N THR A 334 15.61 -9.93 -19.29
CA THR A 334 15.16 -8.96 -18.27
C THR A 334 16.03 -8.99 -17.01
N MET A 335 16.45 -10.17 -16.57
CA MET A 335 17.30 -10.29 -15.38
C MET A 335 18.75 -9.84 -15.63
N VAL A 336 19.26 -9.97 -16.85
CA VAL A 336 20.55 -9.40 -17.27
C VAL A 336 20.49 -7.88 -17.28
N GLU A 337 19.42 -7.30 -17.82
CA GLU A 337 19.19 -5.85 -17.76
C GLU A 337 19.09 -5.35 -16.31
N ALA A 338 18.36 -6.08 -15.45
CA ALA A 338 18.31 -5.76 -14.04
C ALA A 338 19.70 -5.82 -13.38
N LEU A 339 20.52 -6.82 -13.75
CA LEU A 339 21.87 -6.96 -13.22
C LEU A 339 22.77 -5.79 -13.64
N SER A 340 22.74 -5.40 -14.92
CA SER A 340 23.57 -4.30 -15.42
C SER A 340 23.23 -2.98 -14.72
N ILE A 341 21.94 -2.70 -14.53
CA ILE A 341 21.50 -1.47 -13.84
C ILE A 341 22.01 -1.45 -12.39
N VAL A 342 21.91 -2.57 -11.66
CA VAL A 342 22.38 -2.57 -10.26
C VAL A 342 23.91 -2.60 -10.16
N GLU A 343 24.64 -3.15 -11.11
CA GLU A 343 26.12 -3.13 -11.12
C GLU A 343 26.67 -1.74 -11.48
N ASP A 344 26.04 -1.01 -12.40
CA ASP A 344 26.45 0.35 -12.78
C ASP A 344 26.33 1.36 -11.61
N THR A 345 25.50 1.05 -10.59
CA THR A 345 25.37 1.89 -9.38
C THR A 345 26.51 1.72 -8.35
N ASP A 346 27.50 0.88 -8.64
CA ASP A 346 28.69 0.66 -7.78
C ASP A 346 29.87 1.63 -8.08
N VAL A 347 29.65 2.65 -8.93
CA VAL A 347 30.65 3.68 -9.31
C VAL A 347 30.58 4.94 -8.46
#